data_AF-A0A3A6NWR9-F1
#
_entry.id   AF-A0A3A6NWR9-F1
#
_cell.length_a   1.000
_cell.length_b   1.000
_cell.length_c   1.000
_cell.angle_alpha   90.00
_cell.angle_beta   90.00
_cell.angle_gamma   90.00
#
_symmetry.space_group_name_H-M   'P 1'
#
loop_
_entity.id
_entity.type
_entity.pdbx_description
1 polymer ?
#
loop_
_entity_poly.entity_id
_entity_poly.type
_entity_poly.pdbx_seq_one_letter_code
_entity_poly.pdbx_strand_id
1 'polypeptide(L)'
;MKRIVLPIAVVVLALLSGCDIGPAKPVKPDAEKKPLQIPIPPNTKPEIAKKIEQASATLNAYCPEIWKYLPDLNVQPAKYERDADIYSERREFGWKDFVEAKVIVADQTRVVPTTYRAGGHTCYFRMSNNELTVSKKPCVKICNGGNDAAIEAGFIYEGSWFFSESRPGIPNAVRTYCKLTRQC
;
A
#
# COMPACT_ATOMS: atom_id res chain seq x y z
N MET A 1 -57.62 -3.76 -63.37
CA MET A 1 -56.24 -3.64 -62.85
C MET A 1 -56.14 -4.52 -61.60
N LYS A 2 -55.40 -5.65 -61.69
CA LYS A 2 -55.33 -6.68 -60.65
C LYS A 2 -54.33 -6.26 -59.56
N ARG A 3 -54.80 -6.17 -58.31
CA ARG A 3 -53.97 -6.02 -57.11
C ARG A 3 -53.43 -7.39 -56.71
N ILE A 4 -52.11 -7.52 -56.61
CA ILE A 4 -51.44 -8.69 -56.04
C ILE A 4 -50.91 -8.26 -54.68
N VAL A 5 -51.50 -8.81 -53.62
CA VAL A 5 -51.09 -8.61 -52.22
C VAL A 5 -50.19 -9.79 -51.87
N LEU A 6 -48.91 -9.52 -51.65
CA LEU A 6 -47.94 -10.51 -51.15
C LEU A 6 -47.94 -10.50 -49.61
N PRO A 7 -48.01 -11.66 -48.94
CA PRO A 7 -47.95 -11.73 -47.48
C PRO A 7 -46.51 -11.56 -47.01
N ILE A 8 -46.31 -10.63 -46.08
CA ILE A 8 -45.06 -10.42 -45.34
C ILE A 8 -44.95 -11.55 -44.31
N ALA A 9 -44.09 -12.54 -44.58
CA ALA A 9 -43.71 -13.55 -43.61
C ALA A 9 -42.72 -12.93 -42.60
N VAL A 10 -43.20 -12.65 -41.39
CA VAL A 10 -42.38 -12.23 -40.26
C VAL A 10 -41.67 -13.46 -39.70
N VAL A 11 -40.39 -13.63 -40.07
CA VAL A 11 -39.52 -14.67 -39.50
C VAL A 11 -38.97 -14.13 -38.17
N VAL A 12 -39.62 -14.51 -37.07
CA VAL A 12 -39.09 -14.30 -35.71
C VAL A 12 -38.03 -15.37 -35.46
N LEU A 13 -36.78 -15.03 -35.74
CA LEU A 13 -35.63 -15.87 -35.43
C LEU A 13 -35.27 -15.65 -33.95
N ALA A 14 -35.80 -16.51 -33.07
CA ALA A 14 -35.41 -16.57 -31.67
C ALA A 14 -33.97 -17.09 -31.56
N LEU A 15 -33.01 -16.17 -31.46
CA LEU A 15 -31.63 -16.47 -31.06
C LEU A 15 -31.63 -16.85 -29.58
N LEU A 16 -31.88 -18.13 -29.31
CA LEU A 16 -31.48 -18.78 -28.06
C LEU A 16 -29.95 -18.92 -28.08
N SER A 17 -29.27 -17.81 -27.81
CA SER A 17 -27.86 -17.81 -27.45
C SER A 17 -27.74 -18.53 -26.10
N GLY A 18 -27.45 -19.82 -26.16
CA GLY A 18 -27.10 -20.64 -25.01
C GLY A 18 -25.90 -20.01 -24.29
N CYS A 19 -26.15 -19.41 -23.13
CA CYS A 19 -25.12 -19.23 -22.15
C CYS A 19 -24.75 -20.63 -21.65
N ASP A 20 -23.70 -21.22 -22.22
CA ASP A 20 -22.97 -22.32 -21.63
C ASP A 20 -22.43 -21.84 -20.27
N ILE A 21 -23.26 -21.94 -19.24
CA ILE A 21 -22.85 -21.81 -17.83
C ILE A 21 -22.08 -23.09 -17.52
N GLY A 22 -20.83 -23.15 -18.00
CA GLY A 22 -19.89 -24.18 -17.61
C GLY A 22 -19.81 -24.21 -16.08
N PRO A 23 -19.62 -25.40 -15.47
CA PRO A 23 -19.59 -25.54 -14.03
C PRO A 23 -18.60 -24.53 -13.46
N ALA A 24 -19.11 -23.62 -12.63
CA ALA A 24 -18.32 -22.59 -11.98
C ALA A 24 -17.13 -23.28 -11.30
N LYS A 25 -15.92 -23.01 -11.80
CA LYS A 25 -14.71 -23.52 -11.17
C LYS A 25 -14.79 -23.12 -9.69
N PRO A 26 -14.66 -24.07 -8.75
CA PRO A 26 -14.76 -23.75 -7.33
C PRO A 26 -13.75 -22.66 -7.03
N VAL A 27 -14.27 -21.48 -6.65
CA VAL A 27 -13.45 -20.37 -6.19
C VAL A 27 -12.71 -20.90 -4.97
N LYS A 28 -11.39 -21.04 -5.08
CA LYS A 28 -10.57 -21.45 -3.94
C LYS A 28 -10.84 -20.44 -2.83
N PRO A 29 -11.16 -20.91 -1.60
CA PRO A 29 -11.41 -20.01 -0.49
C PRO A 29 -10.27 -19.02 -0.38
N ASP A 30 -10.61 -17.74 -0.33
CA ASP A 30 -9.67 -16.63 -0.31
C ASP A 30 -8.59 -16.91 0.72
N ALA A 31 -7.33 -16.95 0.27
CA ALA A 31 -6.21 -17.17 1.16
C ALA A 31 -6.31 -16.18 2.32
N GLU A 32 -6.36 -16.72 3.54
CA GLU A 32 -6.61 -15.96 4.76
C GLU A 32 -5.64 -14.77 4.84
N LYS A 33 -6.18 -13.54 4.88
CA LYS A 33 -5.38 -12.32 4.93
C LYS A 33 -4.68 -12.24 6.28
N LYS A 34 -3.41 -12.66 6.34
CA LYS A 34 -2.60 -12.53 7.54
C LYS A 34 -2.00 -11.13 7.62
N PRO A 35 -2.36 -10.30 8.62
CA PRO A 35 -1.77 -8.96 8.75
C PRO A 35 -0.27 -9.06 9.02
N LEU A 36 0.49 -8.07 8.53
CA LEU A 36 1.92 -7.98 8.82
C LEU A 36 2.09 -7.61 10.29
N GLN A 37 2.78 -8.48 11.04
CA GLN A 37 3.10 -8.25 12.45
C GLN A 37 4.54 -7.78 12.56
N ILE A 38 4.75 -6.63 13.20
CA ILE A 38 6.10 -6.13 13.48
C ILE A 38 6.60 -6.83 14.75
N PRO A 39 7.72 -7.58 14.72
CA PRO A 39 8.23 -8.25 15.91
C PRO A 39 8.63 -7.23 16.98
N ILE A 40 8.19 -7.47 18.22
CA ILE A 40 8.58 -6.68 19.38
C ILE A 40 9.93 -7.21 19.88
N PRO A 41 10.97 -6.37 20.02
CA PRO A 41 12.26 -6.80 20.56
C PRO A 41 12.13 -7.39 21.97
N PRO A 42 12.99 -8.35 22.36
CA PRO A 42 13.02 -8.85 23.73
C PRO A 42 13.38 -7.71 24.70
N ASN A 43 12.88 -7.77 25.93
CA ASN A 43 13.10 -6.77 26.98
C ASN A 43 12.55 -5.37 26.68
N THR A 44 11.63 -5.25 25.72
CA THR A 44 10.93 -3.98 25.44
C THR A 44 10.01 -3.61 26.61
N LYS A 45 10.03 -2.35 27.02
CA LYS A 45 9.15 -1.85 28.09
C LYS A 45 7.68 -1.91 27.65
N PRO A 46 6.71 -2.19 28.55
CA PRO A 46 5.30 -2.34 28.18
C PRO A 46 4.71 -1.14 27.42
N GLU A 47 5.11 0.09 27.78
CA GLU A 47 4.65 1.30 27.10
C GLU A 47 5.16 1.40 25.65
N ILE A 48 6.36 0.90 25.37
CA ILE A 48 6.95 0.86 24.03
C ILE A 48 6.33 -0.28 23.22
N ALA A 49 6.10 -1.44 23.85
CA ALA A 49 5.42 -2.56 23.21
C ALA A 49 4.05 -2.16 22.67
N LYS A 50 3.24 -1.44 23.48
CA LYS A 50 1.96 -0.89 23.04
C LYS A 50 2.08 0.07 21.84
N LYS A 51 3.13 0.90 21.78
CA LYS A 51 3.39 1.75 20.62
C LYS A 51 3.75 0.95 19.37
N ILE A 52 4.50 -0.15 19.50
CA ILE A 52 4.85 -1.04 18.38
C ILE A 52 3.60 -1.79 17.85
N GLU A 53 2.70 -2.21 18.75
CA GLU A 53 1.42 -2.81 18.37
C GLU A 53 0.54 -1.81 17.60
N GLN A 54 0.43 -0.57 18.10
CA GLN A 54 -0.27 0.51 17.41
C GLN A 54 0.36 0.81 16.05
N ALA A 55 1.70 0.88 15.96
CA ALA A 55 2.40 1.05 14.69
C ALA A 55 2.11 -0.09 13.71
N SER A 56 2.02 -1.33 14.18
CA SER A 56 1.63 -2.47 13.35
C SER A 56 0.21 -2.31 12.80
N ALA A 57 -0.74 -1.83 13.60
CA ALA A 57 -2.09 -1.54 13.15
C ALA A 57 -2.10 -0.41 12.09
N THR A 58 -1.38 0.68 12.33
CA THR A 58 -1.20 1.78 11.37
C THR A 58 -0.61 1.28 10.06
N LEU A 59 0.46 0.47 10.11
CA LEU A 59 1.09 -0.05 8.91
C LEU A 59 0.12 -0.90 8.06
N ASN A 60 -0.68 -1.76 8.69
CA ASN A 60 -1.67 -2.56 7.97
C ASN A 60 -2.83 -1.72 7.42
N ALA A 61 -3.19 -0.63 8.10
CA ALA A 61 -4.23 0.29 7.62
C ALA A 61 -3.77 1.06 6.37
N TYR A 62 -2.53 1.55 6.36
CA TYR A 62 -1.97 2.31 5.23
C TYR A 62 -1.42 1.43 4.11
N CYS A 63 -0.94 0.22 4.42
CA CYS A 63 -0.41 -0.75 3.46
C CYS A 63 -1.28 -2.03 3.42
N PRO A 64 -2.55 -1.96 3.02
CA PRO A 64 -3.48 -3.10 3.11
C PRO A 64 -3.10 -4.25 2.18
N GLU A 65 -2.17 -4.05 1.26
CA GLU A 65 -1.72 -5.03 0.26
C GLU A 65 -0.39 -5.70 0.64
N ILE A 66 0.29 -5.22 1.68
CA ILE A 66 1.64 -5.70 2.06
C ILE A 66 1.65 -7.18 2.42
N TRP A 67 0.54 -7.71 2.94
CA TRP A 67 0.40 -9.12 3.32
C TRP A 67 0.65 -10.09 2.16
N LYS A 68 0.34 -9.66 0.93
CA LYS A 68 0.54 -10.48 -0.29
C LYS A 68 2.00 -10.81 -0.52
N TYR A 69 2.90 -9.97 0.00
CA TYR A 69 4.33 -10.05 -0.25
C TYR A 69 5.10 -10.71 0.89
N LEU A 70 4.46 -11.01 2.03
CA LEU A 70 5.08 -11.58 3.23
C LEU A 70 6.07 -12.73 2.96
N PRO A 71 5.83 -13.68 2.03
CA PRO A 71 6.78 -14.76 1.73
C PRO A 71 8.15 -14.31 1.24
N ASP A 72 8.30 -13.06 0.76
CA ASP A 72 9.55 -12.47 0.28
C ASP A 72 10.07 -11.36 1.21
N LEU A 73 9.37 -11.09 2.33
CA LEU A 73 9.71 -10.02 3.26
C LEU A 73 10.31 -10.63 4.54
N ASN A 74 11.49 -10.14 4.91
CA ASN A 74 12.09 -10.39 6.20
C ASN A 74 11.86 -9.17 7.11
N VAL A 75 10.84 -9.27 7.97
CA VAL A 75 10.47 -8.23 8.92
C VAL A 75 11.37 -8.32 10.15
N GLN A 76 12.20 -7.30 10.36
CA GLN A 76 13.09 -7.21 11.52
C GLN A 76 12.34 -6.66 12.74
N PRO A 77 12.83 -6.90 13.96
CA PRO A 77 12.27 -6.29 15.16
C PRO A 77 12.21 -4.76 15.07
N ALA A 78 11.14 -4.17 15.57
CA ALA A 78 10.95 -2.72 15.56
C ALA A 78 12.04 -1.99 16.35
N LYS A 79 12.44 -0.81 15.86
CA LYS A 79 13.21 0.15 16.65
C LYS A 79 12.27 1.26 17.10
N TYR A 80 12.22 1.56 18.40
CA TYR A 80 11.56 2.77 18.89
C TYR A 80 12.59 3.89 19.00
N GLU A 81 12.31 5.02 18.37
CA GLU A 81 13.15 6.21 18.41
C GLU A 81 12.44 7.30 19.21
N ARG A 82 13.08 7.76 20.30
CA ARG A 82 12.50 8.76 21.20
C ARG A 82 12.84 10.17 20.75
N ASP A 83 13.92 10.34 20.01
CA ASP A 83 14.39 11.63 19.55
C ASP A 83 14.38 11.68 18.03
N ALA A 84 13.31 12.24 17.50
CA ALA A 84 13.16 12.46 16.07
C ALA A 84 13.99 13.65 15.55
N ASP A 85 14.70 14.41 16.38
CA ASP A 85 15.30 15.69 15.99
C ASP A 85 16.33 15.58 14.85
N ILE A 86 16.97 14.42 14.69
CA ILE A 86 17.92 14.15 13.60
C ILE A 86 17.24 13.69 12.28
N TYR A 87 15.94 13.49 12.29
CA TYR A 87 15.16 12.93 11.19
C TYR A 87 14.33 14.02 10.48
N SER A 88 14.16 13.90 9.17
CA SER A 88 13.37 14.88 8.39
C SER A 88 11.91 14.90 8.83
N GLU A 89 11.39 13.79 9.34
CA GLU A 89 10.04 13.64 9.86
C GLU A 89 9.74 14.61 11.01
N ARG A 90 10.75 15.03 11.78
CA ARG A 90 10.59 16.09 12.78
C ARG A 90 10.17 17.40 12.13
N ARG A 91 10.87 17.79 11.06
CA ARG A 91 10.63 19.04 10.35
C ARG A 91 9.33 18.99 9.54
N GLU A 92 9.03 17.84 8.95
CA GLU A 92 7.88 17.65 8.06
C GLU A 92 6.57 17.45 8.83
N PHE A 93 6.58 16.64 9.91
CA PHE A 93 5.39 16.23 10.65
C PHE A 93 5.36 16.71 12.10
N GLY A 94 6.46 17.25 12.62
CA GLY A 94 6.55 17.64 14.04
C GLY A 94 6.65 16.44 14.99
N TRP A 95 6.96 15.24 14.49
CA TRP A 95 7.08 14.04 15.32
C TRP A 95 8.11 14.25 16.42
N LYS A 96 7.82 13.77 17.63
CA LYS A 96 8.79 13.79 18.74
C LYS A 96 9.48 12.44 18.86
N ASP A 97 8.68 11.38 18.74
CA ASP A 97 9.10 10.00 18.75
C ASP A 97 8.39 9.23 17.63
N PHE A 98 8.94 8.09 17.23
CA PHE A 98 8.33 7.20 16.23
C PHE A 98 8.79 5.75 16.41
N VAL A 99 8.04 4.83 15.82
CA VAL A 99 8.44 3.43 15.65
C VAL A 99 8.94 3.24 14.23
N GLU A 100 10.14 2.68 14.05
CA GLU A 100 10.70 2.29 12.77
C GLU A 100 10.62 0.76 12.61
N ALA A 101 9.91 0.31 11.59
CA ALA A 101 9.91 -1.08 11.15
C ALA A 101 10.85 -1.22 9.95
N LYS A 102 11.86 -2.08 10.09
CA LYS A 102 12.80 -2.41 9.03
C LYS A 102 12.35 -3.71 8.35
N VAL A 103 12.11 -3.63 7.05
CA VAL A 103 11.72 -4.79 6.23
C VAL A 103 12.76 -4.96 5.12
N ILE A 104 13.34 -6.14 5.04
CA ILE A 104 14.31 -6.49 3.99
C ILE A 104 13.59 -7.34 2.96
N VAL A 105 13.60 -6.90 1.71
CA VAL A 105 13.04 -7.66 0.58
C VAL A 105 14.11 -8.64 0.10
N ALA A 106 13.73 -9.91 -0.08
CA ALA A 106 14.65 -10.92 -0.62
C ALA A 106 15.23 -10.49 -1.98
N ASP A 107 16.48 -10.87 -2.28
CA ASP A 107 17.11 -10.58 -3.57
C ASP A 107 16.38 -11.27 -4.73
N GLN A 108 15.96 -12.52 -4.51
CA GLN A 108 15.17 -13.30 -5.45
C GLN A 108 13.72 -13.38 -4.95
N THR A 109 12.87 -12.51 -5.49
CA THR A 109 11.46 -12.44 -5.13
C THR A 109 10.62 -13.46 -5.88
N ARG A 110 9.68 -14.11 -5.19
CA ARG A 110 8.74 -15.08 -5.75
C ARG A 110 7.37 -14.46 -6.02
N VAL A 111 6.92 -13.59 -5.12
CA VAL A 111 5.60 -12.96 -5.14
C VAL A 111 5.68 -11.45 -5.39
N VAL A 112 6.76 -10.77 -5.00
CA VAL A 112 6.93 -9.35 -5.32
C VAL A 112 7.22 -9.19 -6.82
N PRO A 113 6.41 -8.40 -7.57
CA PRO A 113 6.64 -8.19 -9.00
C PRO A 113 8.00 -7.55 -9.28
N THR A 114 8.68 -8.07 -10.30
CA THR A 114 9.99 -7.55 -10.76
C THR A 114 9.89 -6.10 -11.23
N THR A 115 8.71 -5.68 -11.73
CA THR A 115 8.42 -4.30 -12.13
C THR A 115 8.52 -3.30 -10.98
N TYR A 116 8.41 -3.74 -9.72
CA TYR A 116 8.56 -2.84 -8.57
C TYR A 116 10.03 -2.49 -8.30
N ARG A 117 10.96 -3.29 -8.83
CA ARG A 117 12.42 -3.15 -8.58
C ARG A 117 12.75 -3.10 -7.09
N ALA A 118 12.10 -3.96 -6.30
CA ALA A 118 12.24 -3.96 -4.85
C ALA A 118 13.15 -5.07 -4.30
N GLY A 119 13.54 -6.06 -5.12
CA GLY A 119 14.44 -7.13 -4.68
C GLY A 119 15.76 -6.59 -4.13
N GLY A 120 16.18 -7.10 -2.97
CA GLY A 120 17.40 -6.66 -2.26
C GLY A 120 17.30 -5.29 -1.56
N HIS A 121 16.18 -4.57 -1.71
CA HIS A 121 16.01 -3.30 -1.00
C HIS A 121 15.68 -3.51 0.48
N THR A 122 16.26 -2.66 1.31
CA THR A 122 15.77 -2.43 2.67
C THR A 122 14.78 -1.27 2.68
N CYS A 123 13.60 -1.55 3.22
CA CYS A 123 12.48 -0.64 3.43
C CYS A 123 12.39 -0.25 4.91
N TYR A 124 12.27 1.03 5.15
CA TYR A 124 12.00 1.61 6.46
C TYR A 124 10.60 2.21 6.44
N PHE A 125 9.75 1.70 7.32
CA PHE A 125 8.43 2.24 7.59
C PHE A 125 8.53 2.94 8.94
N ARG A 126 8.24 4.24 9.01
CA ARG A 126 8.25 4.98 10.28
C ARG A 126 6.85 5.45 10.60
N MET A 127 6.43 5.24 11.84
CA MET A 127 5.06 5.49 12.27
C MET A 127 5.03 6.27 13.58
N SER A 128 4.21 7.32 13.62
CA SER A 128 3.90 8.07 14.83
C SER A 128 2.50 8.67 14.70
N ASN A 129 1.72 8.73 15.77
CA ASN A 129 0.40 9.38 15.80
C ASN A 129 -0.54 9.03 14.63
N ASN A 130 -0.57 7.75 14.22
CA ASN A 130 -1.32 7.24 13.06
C ASN A 130 -0.86 7.76 11.68
N GLU A 131 0.30 8.39 11.58
CA GLU A 131 0.93 8.76 10.32
C GLU A 131 2.01 7.73 9.96
N LEU A 132 2.29 7.60 8.65
CA LEU A 132 3.25 6.65 8.10
C LEU A 132 4.17 7.35 7.09
N THR A 133 5.48 7.14 7.21
CA THR A 133 6.44 7.42 6.13
C THR A 133 7.08 6.13 5.65
N VAL A 134 7.41 6.07 4.35
CA VAL A 134 7.98 4.88 3.72
C VAL A 134 9.21 5.28 2.92
N SER A 135 10.35 4.65 3.20
CA SER A 135 11.59 4.95 2.49
C SER A 135 11.57 4.41 1.06
N LYS A 136 12.01 5.19 0.06
CA LYS A 136 12.27 4.78 -1.35
C LYS A 136 11.02 4.31 -2.13
N LYS A 137 10.92 4.69 -3.42
CA LYS A 137 9.82 4.26 -4.32
C LYS A 137 9.49 2.75 -4.31
N PRO A 138 10.47 1.81 -4.36
CA PRO A 138 10.13 0.38 -4.42
C PRO A 138 9.34 -0.11 -3.20
N CYS A 139 9.61 0.44 -2.03
CA CYS A 139 8.92 0.10 -0.79
C CYS A 139 7.49 0.64 -0.79
N VAL A 140 7.28 1.82 -1.38
CA VAL A 140 5.93 2.37 -1.56
C VAL A 140 5.09 1.49 -2.48
N LYS A 141 5.69 0.97 -3.56
CA LYS A 141 5.02 0.01 -4.45
C LYS A 141 4.63 -1.28 -3.72
N ILE A 142 5.49 -1.80 -2.83
CA ILE A 142 5.16 -2.94 -1.96
C ILE A 142 3.99 -2.59 -1.03
N CYS A 143 4.02 -1.43 -0.38
CA CYS A 143 2.96 -0.98 0.53
C CYS A 143 1.58 -0.90 -0.16
N ASN A 144 1.53 -0.32 -1.37
CA ASN A 144 0.30 -0.02 -2.09
C ASN A 144 -0.11 -1.09 -3.12
N GLY A 145 0.62 -2.21 -3.18
CA GLY A 145 0.36 -3.24 -4.17
C GLY A 145 0.51 -2.77 -5.62
N GLY A 146 1.50 -1.91 -5.90
CA GLY A 146 1.84 -1.44 -7.24
C GLY A 146 0.99 -0.30 -7.77
N ASN A 147 0.03 0.18 -6.97
CA ASN A 147 -0.73 1.36 -7.31
C ASN A 147 0.09 2.63 -7.03
N ASP A 148 0.70 3.19 -8.07
CA ASP A 148 1.51 4.41 -7.98
C ASP A 148 0.67 5.67 -7.65
N ALA A 149 -0.67 5.62 -7.78
CA ALA A 149 -1.54 6.77 -7.50
C ALA A 149 -1.57 7.17 -6.01
N ALA A 150 -1.30 6.23 -5.10
CA ALA A 150 -1.23 6.51 -3.67
C ALA A 150 0.05 7.27 -3.25
N ILE A 151 1.07 7.30 -4.12
CA ILE A 151 2.30 8.10 -3.93
C ILE A 151 1.99 9.59 -4.10
N GLU A 152 1.08 9.93 -5.01
CA GLU A 152 0.73 11.32 -5.34
C GLU A 152 -0.25 11.95 -4.33
N ALA A 153 -0.98 11.13 -3.57
CA ALA A 153 -1.99 11.58 -2.62
C ALA A 153 -1.43 12.05 -1.25
N GLY A 154 -0.11 12.01 -1.04
CA GLY A 154 0.54 12.57 0.15
C GLY A 154 0.35 11.78 1.46
N PHE A 155 -0.13 10.53 1.39
CA PHE A 155 -0.25 9.65 2.56
C PHE A 155 1.02 8.82 2.83
N ILE A 156 1.91 8.75 1.84
CA ILE A 156 3.19 8.06 1.94
C ILE A 156 4.25 9.02 1.43
N TYR A 157 5.01 9.57 2.36
CA TYR A 157 6.16 10.39 2.02
C TYR A 157 7.28 9.45 1.65
N GLU A 158 7.70 9.50 0.38
CA GLU A 158 9.02 9.01 0.03
C GLU A 158 10.01 9.87 0.79
N GLY A 159 10.60 9.30 1.85
CA GLY A 159 11.75 9.86 2.55
C GLY A 159 12.91 9.93 1.58
N SER A 160 12.88 10.94 0.72
CA SER A 160 13.87 11.17 -0.28
C SER A 160 15.06 11.72 0.50
N TRP A 161 16.11 10.91 0.65
CA TRP A 161 17.44 11.38 1.02
C TRP A 161 17.98 12.24 -0.14
N PHE A 162 17.27 13.32 -0.47
CA PHE A 162 17.67 14.23 -1.52
C PHE A 162 18.77 15.10 -0.93
N PHE A 163 20.00 14.82 -1.38
CA PHE A 163 20.99 15.85 -1.64
C PHE A 163 20.26 17.07 -2.21
N SER A 164 20.19 18.15 -1.44
CA SER A 164 19.50 19.37 -1.84
C SER A 164 20.34 20.08 -2.90
N GLU A 165 20.22 19.68 -4.16
CA GLU A 165 20.38 20.64 -5.25
C GLU A 165 19.07 21.41 -5.34
N SER A 166 19.05 22.51 -4.62
CA SER A 166 18.02 23.54 -4.61
C SER A 166 17.61 23.91 -6.03
N ARG A 167 16.45 23.43 -6.48
CA ARG A 167 15.69 24.09 -7.54
C ARG A 167 14.86 25.20 -6.90
N PRO A 168 15.19 26.49 -7.12
CA PRO A 168 14.37 27.58 -6.64
C PRO A 168 13.08 27.61 -7.47
N GLY A 169 11.91 27.55 -6.81
CA GLY A 169 10.65 27.91 -7.46
C GLY A 169 9.46 26.94 -7.35
N ILE A 170 9.47 25.93 -6.47
CA ILE A 170 8.23 25.17 -6.19
C ILE A 170 7.61 25.68 -4.87
N PRO A 171 6.53 26.49 -4.92
CA PRO A 171 5.85 26.95 -3.72
C PRO A 171 5.10 25.80 -3.03
N ASN A 172 5.42 25.56 -1.75
CA ASN A 172 4.61 24.96 -0.68
C ASN A 172 3.30 24.23 -1.08
N ALA A 173 3.37 23.12 -1.81
CA ALA A 173 2.21 22.28 -2.12
C ALA A 173 1.91 21.20 -1.06
N VAL A 174 2.68 21.14 0.03
CA VAL A 174 2.68 19.99 0.98
C VAL A 174 1.87 20.26 2.26
N ARG A 175 0.94 21.21 2.25
CA ARG A 175 0.11 21.54 3.45
C ARG A 175 -1.39 21.25 3.31
N THR A 176 -1.83 20.66 2.21
CA THR A 176 -3.25 20.71 1.82
C THR A 176 -3.85 19.35 1.47
N TYR A 177 -3.70 18.30 2.28
CA TYR A 177 -4.55 17.10 2.06
C TYR A 177 -5.12 16.42 3.32
N CYS A 178 -4.78 16.87 4.54
CA CYS A 178 -5.47 16.40 5.76
C CYS A 178 -6.82 17.12 6.03
N LYS A 179 -7.37 17.86 5.05
CA LYS A 179 -8.60 18.67 5.22
C LYS A 179 -9.80 18.21 4.39
N LEU A 180 -9.66 17.18 3.55
CA LEU A 180 -10.68 16.82 2.55
C LEU A 180 -11.49 15.55 2.84
N THR A 181 -11.12 14.72 3.81
CA THR A 181 -11.97 13.61 4.28
C THR A 181 -12.43 13.86 5.70
N ARG A 182 -13.48 14.67 5.86
CA ARG A 182 -14.22 14.83 7.13
C ARG A 182 -14.98 13.54 7.47
N GLN A 183 -14.28 12.50 7.88
CA GLN A 183 -14.84 11.41 8.68
C GLN A 183 -13.79 11.04 9.73
N CYS A 184 -13.90 11.70 10.88
CA CYS A 184 -13.41 11.18 12.15
C CYS A 184 -14.42 10.16 12.67
#